data_AF-Q29G72-F1
#
_entry.id   AF-Q29G72-F1
#
_cell.length_a   1.000
_cell.length_b   1.000
_cell.length_c   1.000
_cell.angle_alpha   90.00
_cell.angle_beta   90.00
_cell.angle_gamma   90.00
#
_symmetry.space_group_name_H-M   'P 1'
#
loop_
_entity.id
_entity.type
_entity.pdbx_description
1 polymer ?
#
loop_
_entity_poly.entity_id
_entity_poly.type
_entity_poly.pdbx_seq_one_letter_code
_entity_poly.pdbx_strand_id
1 'polypeptide(L)'
;MKFISHFVRESSRRIPLVLHRIQNPVHTIHTHRSAAATMDTTVHSAGISEVHHVPMSVIKRPIPSILDEQKVISLMDTIKGEASEEEVPPIDLLWITGSEGGQYYFSFGGCHRFEAYRRLQRETIKAKLVRSTLGDLYHYMGSSAPKYLA
;
A
#
# COMPACT_ATOMS: atom_id res chain seq x y z
N MET A 1 -42.91 -48.97 -27.62
CA MET A 1 -42.42 -50.37 -27.58
C MET A 1 -40.94 -50.35 -27.19
N LYS A 2 -40.54 -51.25 -26.29
CA LYS A 2 -39.18 -51.36 -25.70
C LYS A 2 -38.17 -51.91 -26.72
N PHE A 3 -36.91 -51.48 -26.65
CA PHE A 3 -35.78 -52.37 -26.92
C PHE A 3 -34.59 -52.04 -26.00
N ILE A 4 -34.17 -53.08 -25.28
CA ILE A 4 -32.96 -53.17 -24.46
C ILE A 4 -31.90 -53.86 -25.34
N SER A 5 -30.64 -53.42 -25.28
CA SER A 5 -29.52 -54.34 -25.49
C SER A 5 -28.34 -53.97 -24.59
N HIS A 6 -28.00 -54.92 -23.71
CA HIS A 6 -26.77 -55.03 -22.94
C HIS A 6 -25.53 -55.13 -23.84
N PHE A 7 -24.36 -54.60 -23.41
CA PHE A 7 -23.12 -55.38 -23.27
C PHE A 7 -21.99 -54.65 -22.48
N VAL A 8 -21.54 -55.32 -21.41
CA VAL A 8 -20.18 -55.43 -20.80
C VAL A 8 -19.39 -54.21 -20.29
N ARG A 9 -19.42 -54.08 -18.95
CA ARG A 9 -18.32 -54.21 -17.95
C ARG A 9 -16.86 -54.00 -18.41
N GLU A 10 -16.24 -52.96 -17.86
CA GLU A 10 -14.85 -53.04 -17.39
C GLU A 10 -14.69 -52.20 -16.10
N SER A 11 -14.15 -52.84 -15.07
CA SER A 11 -13.90 -52.26 -13.75
C SER A 11 -12.61 -51.47 -13.77
N SER A 12 -12.65 -50.18 -13.37
CA SER A 12 -11.42 -49.46 -13.02
C SER A 12 -11.49 -48.90 -11.61
N ARG A 13 -10.39 -49.11 -10.90
CA ARG A 13 -10.23 -49.13 -9.45
C ARG A 13 -10.29 -47.71 -8.91
N ARG A 14 -11.17 -47.48 -7.93
CA ARG A 14 -11.20 -46.27 -7.10
C ARG A 14 -9.99 -46.30 -6.15
N ILE A 15 -9.15 -45.28 -6.22
CA ILE A 15 -8.06 -45.02 -5.26
C ILE A 15 -8.56 -43.88 -4.33
N PRO A 16 -8.43 -43.99 -3.00
CA PRO A 16 -8.99 -43.03 -2.07
C PRO A 16 -8.11 -41.78 -1.94
N LEU A 17 -8.77 -40.62 -1.81
CA LEU A 17 -8.17 -39.31 -1.61
C LEU A 17 -7.81 -39.17 -0.12
N VAL A 18 -6.52 -39.28 0.20
CA VAL A 18 -6.01 -39.08 1.57
C VAL A 18 -5.91 -37.59 1.86
N LEU A 19 -6.70 -37.17 2.84
CA LEU A 19 -6.74 -35.86 3.47
C LEU A 19 -5.38 -35.55 4.13
N HIS A 20 -4.59 -34.62 3.58
CA HIS A 20 -3.45 -34.06 4.31
C HIS A 20 -3.91 -32.88 5.16
N ARG A 21 -4.26 -33.21 6.41
CA ARG A 21 -4.47 -32.26 7.52
C ARG A 21 -3.12 -31.67 7.91
N ILE A 22 -2.80 -30.47 7.42
CA ILE A 22 -1.65 -29.71 7.92
C ILE A 22 -2.01 -29.18 9.31
N GLN A 23 -1.34 -29.72 10.33
CA GLN A 23 -1.35 -29.21 11.69
C GLN A 23 -0.39 -28.02 11.76
N ASN A 24 -0.92 -26.80 11.92
CA ASN A 24 -0.10 -25.66 12.30
C ASN A 24 0.23 -25.75 13.80
N PRO A 25 1.52 -25.70 14.20
CA PRO A 25 1.89 -25.70 15.61
C PRO A 25 1.54 -24.36 16.27
N VAL A 26 0.89 -24.46 17.43
CA VAL A 26 0.66 -23.34 18.35
C VAL A 26 2.01 -22.93 18.93
N HIS A 27 2.53 -21.77 18.55
CA HIS A 27 3.68 -21.17 19.22
C HIS A 27 3.16 -20.26 20.35
N THR A 28 3.25 -20.79 21.57
CA THR A 28 3.13 -20.00 22.81
C THR A 28 4.22 -18.93 22.82
N ILE A 29 3.84 -17.66 22.78
CA ILE A 29 4.77 -16.54 22.95
C ILE A 29 4.90 -16.25 24.44
N HIS A 30 6.06 -16.60 24.99
CA HIS A 30 6.49 -16.18 26.32
C HIS A 30 6.60 -14.66 26.40
N THR A 31 5.95 -14.07 27.39
CA THR A 31 6.18 -12.70 27.84
C THR A 31 7.62 -12.55 28.32
N HIS A 32 8.42 -11.73 27.65
CA HIS A 32 9.68 -11.21 28.19
C HIS A 32 9.61 -9.69 28.27
N ARG A 33 9.88 -9.20 29.48
CA ARG A 33 9.88 -7.79 29.87
C ARG A 33 11.21 -7.14 29.48
N SER A 34 11.10 -5.93 28.93
CA SER A 34 12.08 -4.83 28.81
C SER A 34 13.54 -5.14 28.42
N ALA A 35 13.91 -4.71 27.22
CA ALA A 35 15.15 -3.95 26.98
C ALA A 35 14.87 -2.95 25.86
N ALA A 36 15.35 -1.71 26.02
CA ALA A 36 15.15 -0.62 25.06
C ALA A 36 15.69 -1.00 23.68
N ALA A 37 14.81 -1.42 22.78
CA ALA A 37 15.13 -1.55 21.37
C ALA A 37 14.91 -0.18 20.75
N THR A 38 15.99 0.49 20.35
CA THR A 38 15.95 1.45 19.26
C THR A 38 15.47 0.68 18.03
N MET A 39 14.15 0.60 17.88
CA MET A 39 13.51 0.03 16.71
C MET A 39 13.85 0.95 15.55
N ASP A 40 14.53 0.40 14.56
CA ASP A 40 14.70 0.97 13.22
C ASP A 40 13.31 1.05 12.56
N THR A 41 12.46 1.93 13.08
CA THR A 41 11.13 2.14 12.53
C THR A 41 11.32 2.93 11.25
N THR A 42 11.13 2.27 10.11
CA THR A 42 10.93 2.97 8.84
C THR A 42 9.91 4.09 9.04
N VAL A 43 10.12 5.22 8.38
CA VAL A 43 9.22 6.39 8.44
C VAL A 43 7.74 6.00 8.30
N HIS A 44 7.42 4.98 7.50
CA HIS A 44 6.04 4.55 7.28
C HIS A 44 5.37 3.83 8.46
N SER A 45 6.15 3.37 9.45
CA SER A 45 5.71 2.55 10.59
C SER A 45 5.74 3.30 11.93
N ALA A 46 6.33 4.51 12.00
CA ALA A 46 6.37 5.30 13.22
C ALA A 46 4.99 5.94 13.54
N GLY A 47 4.59 5.86 14.82
CA GLY A 47 3.19 5.95 15.27
C GLY A 47 2.46 7.29 15.16
N ILE A 48 1.13 7.15 15.12
CA ILE A 48 0.04 8.12 14.92
C ILE A 48 0.16 8.91 13.62
N SER A 49 -0.47 8.34 12.61
CA SER A 49 -0.55 8.91 11.28
C SER A 49 -2.02 9.19 10.96
N GLU A 50 -2.47 10.37 11.34
CA GLU A 50 -3.78 10.88 10.96
C GLU A 50 -3.87 11.00 9.43
N VAL A 51 -5.03 10.59 8.91
CA VAL A 51 -5.33 10.62 7.48
C VAL A 51 -6.06 11.92 7.17
N HIS A 52 -5.55 12.65 6.19
CA HIS A 52 -6.03 13.97 5.79
C HIS A 52 -6.31 14.01 4.29
N HIS A 53 -7.19 14.92 3.87
CA HIS A 53 -7.32 15.28 2.46
C HIS A 53 -6.32 16.38 2.14
N VAL A 54 -5.27 16.04 1.40
CA VAL A 54 -4.17 16.95 1.09
C VAL A 54 -4.32 17.46 -0.34
N PRO A 55 -4.21 18.78 -0.59
CA PRO A 55 -4.25 19.33 -1.94
C PRO A 55 -3.18 18.69 -2.84
N MET A 56 -3.55 18.23 -4.03
CA MET A 56 -2.60 17.59 -4.94
C MET A 56 -1.46 18.52 -5.35
N SER A 57 -1.73 19.84 -5.40
CA SER A 57 -0.78 20.88 -5.80
C SER A 57 0.39 21.07 -4.86
N VAL A 58 0.25 20.72 -3.57
CA VAL A 58 1.34 20.91 -2.58
C VAL A 58 2.27 19.69 -2.49
N ILE A 59 1.88 18.56 -3.08
CA ILE A 59 2.61 17.30 -2.99
C ILE A 59 3.77 17.29 -3.99
N LYS A 60 4.98 17.21 -3.47
CA LYS A 60 6.21 17.11 -4.25
C LYS A 60 6.53 15.64 -4.54
N ARG A 61 6.78 15.30 -5.81
CA ARG A 61 7.20 13.96 -6.26
C ARG A 61 8.54 14.04 -6.98
N PRO A 62 9.67 14.02 -6.24
CA PRO A 62 10.99 14.23 -6.83
C PRO A 62 11.45 13.12 -7.79
N ILE A 63 10.92 11.92 -7.61
CA ILE A 63 11.29 10.74 -8.41
C ILE A 63 10.20 10.48 -9.46
N PRO A 64 10.56 10.33 -10.75
CA PRO A 64 9.63 9.94 -11.80
C PRO A 64 8.89 8.65 -11.44
N SER A 65 7.57 8.64 -11.65
CA SER A 65 6.74 7.49 -11.32
C SER A 65 6.78 6.46 -12.45
N ILE A 66 7.05 5.20 -12.11
CA ILE A 66 6.85 4.07 -13.01
C ILE A 66 5.40 3.62 -12.87
N LEU A 67 4.66 3.64 -13.97
CA LEU A 67 3.22 3.41 -13.99
C LEU A 67 2.86 2.19 -14.82
N ASP A 68 1.81 1.52 -14.37
CA ASP A 68 1.13 0.45 -15.08
C ASP A 68 -0.24 1.02 -15.43
N GLU A 69 -0.46 1.22 -16.72
CA GLU A 69 -1.67 1.89 -17.23
C GLU A 69 -2.95 1.16 -16.84
N GLN A 70 -2.94 -0.17 -16.79
CA GLN A 70 -4.13 -0.95 -16.42
C GLN A 70 -4.47 -0.75 -14.95
N LYS A 71 -3.46 -0.67 -14.07
CA LYS A 71 -3.68 -0.35 -12.66
C LYS A 71 -4.19 1.06 -12.44
N VAL A 72 -3.69 2.04 -13.20
CA VAL A 72 -4.17 3.42 -13.13
C VAL A 72 -5.63 3.50 -13.55
N ILE A 73 -6.01 2.88 -14.68
CA ILE A 73 -7.38 2.85 -15.17
C ILE A 73 -8.31 2.18 -14.14
N SER A 74 -7.92 1.01 -13.62
CA SER A 74 -8.70 0.32 -12.59
C SER A 74 -8.91 1.19 -11.35
N LEU A 75 -7.87 1.89 -10.87
CA LEU A 75 -8.00 2.81 -9.75
C LEU A 75 -8.91 4.00 -10.08
N MET A 76 -8.80 4.56 -11.29
CA MET A 76 -9.68 5.65 -11.71
C MET A 76 -11.14 5.22 -11.68
N ASP A 77 -11.45 3.99 -12.11
CA ASP A 77 -12.82 3.49 -12.11
C ASP A 77 -13.34 3.26 -10.67
N THR A 78 -12.50 2.76 -9.76
CA THR A 78 -12.83 2.69 -8.33
C THR A 78 -13.10 4.08 -7.72
N ILE A 79 -12.31 5.09 -8.09
CA ILE A 79 -12.44 6.47 -7.57
C ILE A 79 -13.70 7.17 -8.11
N LYS A 80 -14.05 6.95 -9.39
CA LYS A 80 -15.28 7.54 -9.98
C LYS A 80 -16.55 7.02 -9.33
N GLY A 81 -16.57 5.76 -8.88
CA GLY A 81 -17.66 5.23 -8.06
C GLY A 81 -17.54 5.80 -6.65
N GLU A 82 -18.07 7.00 -6.40
CA GLU A 82 -17.83 7.80 -5.17
C GLU A 82 -17.95 7.02 -3.84
N ALA A 83 -18.79 5.99 -3.76
CA ALA A 83 -18.89 5.11 -2.59
C ALA A 83 -17.63 4.24 -2.34
N SER A 84 -16.92 3.85 -3.40
CA SER A 84 -15.68 3.07 -3.34
C SER A 84 -14.40 3.92 -3.29
N GLU A 85 -14.50 5.25 -3.44
CA GLU A 85 -13.33 6.13 -3.30
C GLU A 85 -12.73 6.02 -1.88
N GLU A 86 -13.58 5.84 -0.87
CA GLU A 86 -13.14 5.64 0.50
C GLU A 86 -12.38 4.33 0.73
N GLU A 87 -12.60 3.32 -0.11
CA GLU A 87 -11.88 2.05 -0.04
C GLU A 87 -10.44 2.19 -0.54
N VAL A 88 -10.14 3.25 -1.32
CA VAL A 88 -8.77 3.51 -1.81
C VAL A 88 -7.89 3.90 -0.62
N PRO A 89 -6.81 3.14 -0.31
CA PRO A 89 -5.96 3.43 0.83
C PRO A 89 -5.21 4.75 0.67
N PRO A 90 -4.95 5.49 1.78
CA PRO A 90 -4.17 6.73 1.74
C PRO A 90 -2.77 6.52 1.16
N ILE A 91 -2.24 7.55 0.48
CA ILE A 91 -0.81 7.61 0.17
C ILE A 91 -0.03 8.08 1.40
N ASP A 92 1.26 7.72 1.49
CA ASP A 92 2.13 8.24 2.55
C ASP A 92 2.83 9.52 2.07
N LEU A 93 2.85 10.53 2.94
CA LEU A 93 3.56 11.79 2.73
C LEU A 93 4.56 12.02 3.86
N LEU A 94 5.82 12.23 3.51
CA LEU A 94 6.81 12.82 4.41
C LEU A 94 6.44 14.28 4.61
N TRP A 95 6.17 14.64 5.85
CA TRP A 95 5.83 15.99 6.29
C TRP A 95 7.02 16.59 7.04
N ILE A 96 7.71 17.51 6.38
CA ILE A 96 8.91 18.17 6.89
C ILE A 96 8.60 19.65 7.13
N THR A 97 8.87 20.13 8.34
CA THR A 97 8.83 21.55 8.66
C THR A 97 10.19 22.17 8.33
N GLY A 98 10.22 23.19 7.48
CA GLY A 98 11.38 24.01 7.17
C GLY A 98 11.83 24.84 8.37
N SER A 99 13.05 25.38 8.31
CA SER A 99 13.63 26.14 9.42
C SER A 99 12.98 27.50 9.66
N GLU A 100 12.28 28.06 8.67
CA GLU A 100 11.45 29.27 8.81
C GLU A 100 9.97 28.91 9.06
N GLY A 101 9.67 27.62 9.24
CA GLY A 101 8.33 27.12 9.53
C GLY A 101 7.49 26.73 8.32
N GLY A 102 8.06 26.75 7.11
CA GLY A 102 7.38 26.27 5.90
C GLY A 102 7.02 24.78 5.98
N GLN A 103 5.91 24.38 5.37
CA GLN A 103 5.43 22.99 5.42
C GLN A 103 5.67 22.31 4.06
N TYR A 104 6.39 21.20 4.07
CA TYR A 104 6.79 20.48 2.86
C TYR A 104 6.28 19.05 2.88
N TYR A 105 5.62 18.66 1.80
CA TYR A 105 4.99 17.35 1.65
C TYR A 105 5.62 16.61 0.47
N PHE A 106 6.30 15.50 0.76
CA PHE A 106 6.95 14.67 -0.26
C PHE A 106 6.30 13.30 -0.34
N SER A 107 6.06 12.82 -1.56
CA SER A 107 5.56 11.47 -1.79
C SER A 107 6.50 10.68 -2.67
N PHE A 108 6.88 9.49 -2.20
CA PHE A 108 7.71 8.52 -2.93
C PHE A 108 6.94 7.25 -3.30
N GLY A 109 5.91 6.91 -2.53
CA GLY A 109 5.01 5.79 -2.79
C GLY A 109 3.74 6.20 -3.54
N GLY A 110 2.80 5.25 -3.61
CA GLY A 110 1.44 5.54 -4.06
C GLY A 110 1.31 6.04 -5.50
N CYS A 111 2.29 5.76 -6.37
CA CYS A 111 2.39 6.32 -7.73
C CYS A 111 1.09 6.20 -8.53
N HIS A 112 0.54 4.99 -8.66
CA HIS A 112 -0.69 4.75 -9.43
C HIS A 112 -1.91 5.42 -8.81
N ARG A 113 -1.99 5.48 -7.47
CA ARG A 113 -3.08 6.17 -6.75
C ARG A 113 -3.01 7.67 -7.02
N PHE A 114 -1.84 8.28 -6.82
CA PHE A 114 -1.66 9.70 -7.14
C PHE A 114 -1.98 10.01 -8.61
N GLU A 115 -1.49 9.17 -9.53
CA GLU A 115 -1.76 9.32 -10.96
C GLU A 115 -3.25 9.26 -11.29
N ALA A 116 -3.98 8.31 -10.71
CA ALA A 116 -5.41 8.17 -10.93
C ALA A 116 -6.18 9.42 -10.49
N TYR A 117 -5.91 9.92 -9.28
CA TYR A 117 -6.49 11.18 -8.78
C TYR A 117 -6.13 12.38 -9.68
N ARG A 118 -4.88 12.44 -10.17
CA ARG A 118 -4.41 13.50 -11.07
C ARG A 118 -5.17 13.49 -12.40
N ARG A 119 -5.31 12.33 -13.04
CA ARG A 119 -6.02 12.18 -14.33
C ARG A 119 -7.51 12.49 -14.20
N LEU A 120 -8.08 12.23 -13.03
CA LEU A 120 -9.46 12.60 -12.69
C LEU A 120 -9.62 14.05 -12.23
N GLN A 121 -8.53 14.82 -12.19
CA GLN A 121 -8.53 16.22 -11.78
C GLN A 121 -9.11 16.44 -10.37
N ARG A 122 -8.90 15.48 -9.45
CA ARG A 122 -9.28 15.65 -8.05
C ARG A 122 -8.41 16.74 -7.42
N GLU A 123 -9.02 17.62 -6.64
CA GLU A 123 -8.28 18.72 -5.97
C GLU A 123 -7.43 18.21 -4.80
N THR A 124 -7.92 17.19 -4.10
CA THR A 124 -7.27 16.60 -2.92
C THR A 124 -7.13 15.08 -3.05
N ILE A 125 -6.21 14.51 -2.28
CA ILE A 125 -6.03 13.06 -2.16
C ILE A 125 -5.92 12.67 -0.69
N LYS A 126 -6.49 11.52 -0.34
CA LYS A 126 -6.38 10.93 0.99
C LYS A 126 -4.93 10.54 1.27
N ALA A 127 -4.35 11.13 2.31
CA ALA A 127 -2.94 10.97 2.61
C ALA A 127 -2.68 10.86 4.11
N LYS A 128 -1.74 9.99 4.44
CA LYS A 128 -1.21 9.77 5.77
C LYS A 128 0.01 10.65 5.95
N LEU A 129 -0.08 11.63 6.86
CA LEU A 129 1.02 12.54 7.14
C LEU A 129 1.99 11.90 8.14
N VAL A 130 3.23 11.72 7.72
CA VAL A 130 4.31 11.17 8.54
C VAL A 130 5.27 12.30 8.84
N ARG A 131 5.41 12.68 10.12
CA ARG A 131 6.41 13.68 10.52
C ARG A 131 7.80 13.16 10.17
N SER A 132 8.58 13.98 9.49
CA SER A 132 9.89 13.57 8.96
C SER A 132 10.88 14.72 8.97
N THR A 133 12.15 14.37 8.80
CA THR A 133 13.31 15.24 8.80
C THR A 133 13.97 15.29 7.42
N LEU A 134 14.92 16.21 7.21
CA LEU A 134 15.78 16.20 6.02
C LEU A 134 16.64 14.93 5.93
N GLY A 135 17.00 14.32 7.07
CA GLY A 135 17.68 13.03 7.10
C GLY A 135 16.81 11.92 6.52
N ASP A 136 15.53 11.90 6.85
CA ASP A 136 14.59 10.93 6.25
C ASP A 136 14.47 11.14 4.74
N LEU A 137 14.37 12.40 4.29
CA LEU A 137 14.34 12.73 2.87
C LEU A 137 15.62 12.29 2.13
N TYR A 138 16.77 12.38 2.79
CA TYR A 138 18.06 11.93 2.26
C TYR A 138 18.09 10.44 1.95
N HIS A 139 17.39 9.60 2.71
CA HIS A 139 17.30 8.16 2.41
C HIS A 139 16.65 7.87 1.05
N TYR A 140 15.78 8.76 0.57
CA TYR A 140 15.14 8.61 -0.74
C TYR A 140 15.91 9.29 -1.87
N MET A 141 16.46 10.47 -1.62
CA MET A 141 17.05 11.33 -2.67
C MET A 141 18.58 11.30 -2.70
N GLY A 142 19.24 10.72 -1.69
CA GLY A 142 20.68 10.74 -1.51
C GLY A 142 21.23 12.17 -1.56
N SER A 143 22.33 12.36 -2.31
CA SER A 143 22.96 13.67 -2.51
C SER A 143 22.08 14.70 -3.22
N SER A 144 20.96 14.29 -3.82
CA SER A 144 19.99 15.20 -4.45
C SER A 144 19.01 15.82 -3.45
N ALA A 145 18.99 15.33 -2.20
CA ALA A 145 18.14 15.90 -1.16
C ALA A 145 18.55 17.37 -0.88
N PRO A 146 17.58 18.28 -0.71
CA PRO A 146 17.89 19.65 -0.33
C PRO A 146 18.55 19.68 1.06
N LYS A 147 19.60 20.48 1.19
CA LYS A 147 20.25 20.73 2.49
C LYS A 147 19.44 21.65 3.39
N TYR A 148 18.52 22.41 2.80
CA TYR A 148 17.73 23.44 3.45
C TYR A 148 16.33 23.49 2.86
N LEU A 149 15.34 23.74 3.71
CA LEU A 149 13.95 24.05 3.36
C LEU A 149 13.55 25.25 4.21
N ALA A 150 13.03 26.30 3.58
CA ALA A 150 12.58 27.53 4.26
C ALA A 150 11.27 27.26 5.01
#